data_AF-A0A672TRY3-F1
#
_entry.id   AF-A0A672TRY3-F1
#
_cell.length_a   1.000
_cell.length_b   1.000
_cell.length_c   1.000
_cell.angle_alpha   90.00
_cell.angle_beta   90.00
_cell.angle_gamma   90.00
#
_symmetry.space_group_name_H-M   'P 1'
#
loop_
_entity.id
_entity.type
_entity.pdbx_description
1 polymer ?
#
loop_
_entity_poly.entity_id
_entity_poly.type
_entity_poly.pdbx_seq_one_letter_code
_entity_poly.pdbx_strand_id
1 'polypeptide(L)'
;MERQLADNERLRALDDMMGGVLEVKKEDILKMDIPSPAFISKPEHVWTDEEKKKFRDYEKKVKELNEEKENYRMSLEDELERLEASIQETTQNFDETVHKLSEKKVKLEMVIYQEELKIVNLVYALMLDEELGTRETGLHNFLMKKQKEKVNMGRLMLFLKITLFAREFADVPADFLDELLQLYRTPMTETVLDTANPYGKCLGSAEDNKDALTLLMKAMDELDSPEHMPNGLDLSIWEHFCLARRNKMESEDTLLDISRIYIILLKALNIVFIFCHFRLREEKMKLQLNLTIQFLLKQGQVELENTEIPEYSDAILINKSVIEELNRNIMVIYIIQRKFKLFKQMYYCNTDCFLDV
;
A
#
# COMPACT_ATOMS: atom_id res chain seq x y z
N MET A 1 45.00 -72.28 -1.81
CA MET A 1 43.96 -72.64 -0.82
C MET A 1 42.85 -73.34 -1.59
N GLU A 2 42.91 -74.67 -1.59
CA GLU A 2 42.03 -75.57 -2.33
C GLU A 2 40.60 -75.47 -1.79
N ARG A 3 39.64 -75.11 -2.65
CA ARG A 3 38.21 -75.31 -2.37
C ARG A 3 37.82 -76.64 -2.96
N GLN A 4 37.43 -77.53 -2.05
CA GLN A 4 37.04 -78.91 -2.24
C GLN A 4 35.98 -79.07 -3.34
N LEU A 5 36.24 -80.03 -4.24
CA LEU A 5 35.21 -80.73 -5.00
C LEU A 5 34.30 -81.47 -4.00
N ALA A 6 33.23 -80.83 -3.56
CA ALA A 6 32.07 -81.54 -3.04
C ALA A 6 31.19 -81.89 -4.24
N ASP A 7 31.33 -83.13 -4.70
CA ASP A 7 30.48 -83.72 -5.73
C ASP A 7 29.04 -83.72 -5.19
N ASN A 8 28.19 -82.82 -5.70
CA ASN A 8 26.87 -82.57 -5.15
C ASN A 8 25.94 -83.73 -5.53
N GLU A 9 25.92 -84.79 -4.70
CA GLU A 9 25.09 -85.99 -4.87
C GLU A 9 23.60 -85.65 -5.10
N ARG A 10 23.13 -84.56 -4.51
CA ARG A 10 21.78 -83.99 -4.78
C ARG A 10 21.57 -83.51 -6.21
N LEU A 11 22.56 -82.85 -6.81
CA LEU A 11 22.47 -82.41 -8.21
C LEU A 11 22.48 -83.61 -9.15
N ARG A 12 23.28 -84.64 -8.85
CA ARG A 12 23.36 -85.86 -9.64
C ARG A 12 22.08 -86.70 -9.56
N ALA A 13 21.50 -86.81 -8.37
CA ALA A 13 20.20 -87.46 -8.18
C ALA A 13 19.06 -86.68 -8.86
N LEU A 14 19.12 -85.35 -8.88
CA LEU A 14 18.16 -84.51 -9.61
C LEU A 14 18.30 -84.67 -11.13
N ASP A 15 19.52 -84.78 -11.63
CA ASP A 15 19.82 -85.05 -13.05
C ASP A 15 19.30 -86.44 -13.47
N ASP A 16 19.56 -87.46 -12.67
CA ASP A 16 19.11 -88.83 -12.94
C ASP A 16 17.59 -89.03 -12.78
N MET A 17 16.93 -88.27 -11.89
CA MET A 17 15.49 -88.43 -11.62
C MET A 17 14.59 -87.48 -12.43
N MET A 18 15.04 -86.25 -12.72
CA MET A 18 14.24 -85.21 -13.37
C MET A 18 15.01 -84.40 -14.44
N GLY A 19 16.15 -84.90 -14.94
CA GLY A 19 16.92 -84.23 -16.01
C GLY A 19 17.49 -82.87 -15.60
N GLY A 20 17.69 -82.65 -14.30
CA GLY A 20 18.45 -81.52 -13.77
C GLY A 20 17.62 -80.25 -13.50
N VAL A 21 16.31 -80.27 -13.78
CA VAL A 21 15.42 -79.11 -13.61
C VAL A 21 14.23 -79.47 -12.71
N LEU A 22 14.09 -78.79 -11.57
CA LEU A 22 13.07 -79.06 -10.56
C LEU A 22 11.67 -78.53 -10.96
N GLU A 23 11.64 -77.40 -11.66
CA GLU A 23 10.44 -76.76 -12.21
C GLU A 23 10.76 -76.28 -13.63
N VAL A 24 10.08 -76.81 -14.64
CA VAL A 24 10.18 -76.29 -16.01
C VAL A 24 9.60 -74.88 -15.99
N LYS A 25 10.46 -73.86 -16.08
CA LYS A 25 9.98 -72.50 -16.22
C LYS A 25 9.37 -72.37 -17.61
N LYS A 26 8.31 -71.57 -17.77
CA LYS A 26 7.70 -71.35 -19.10
C LYS A 26 8.69 -70.77 -20.11
N GLU A 27 9.73 -70.09 -19.63
CA GLU A 27 10.88 -69.62 -20.40
C GLU A 27 11.72 -70.75 -21.03
N ASP A 28 11.74 -71.93 -20.41
CA ASP A 28 12.50 -73.10 -20.89
C ASP A 28 11.76 -73.81 -22.04
N ILE A 29 10.42 -73.70 -22.10
CA ILE A 29 9.59 -74.22 -23.20
C ILE A 29 9.98 -73.57 -24.52
N LEU A 30 10.29 -72.26 -24.53
CA LEU A 30 10.76 -71.54 -25.72
C LEU A 30 12.10 -72.06 -26.25
N LYS A 31 12.96 -72.57 -25.35
CA LYS A 31 14.31 -73.10 -25.66
C LYS A 31 14.33 -74.59 -25.94
N MET A 32 13.24 -75.31 -25.69
CA MET A 32 13.13 -76.73 -26.02
C MET A 32 13.06 -76.90 -27.53
N ASP A 33 13.94 -77.73 -28.07
CA ASP A 33 13.90 -78.16 -29.47
C ASP A 33 13.90 -79.70 -29.50
N ILE A 34 12.93 -80.28 -30.21
CA ILE A 34 12.84 -81.73 -30.36
C ILE A 34 13.81 -82.14 -31.47
N PRO A 35 14.83 -82.97 -31.19
CA PRO A 35 15.81 -83.35 -32.20
C PRO A 35 15.15 -84.17 -33.31
N SER A 36 15.47 -83.82 -34.55
CA SER A 36 14.97 -84.50 -35.75
C SER A 36 15.39 -85.97 -35.76
N PRO A 37 14.47 -86.92 -35.99
CA PRO A 37 14.79 -88.33 -36.10
C PRO A 37 15.83 -88.61 -37.20
N ALA A 38 16.89 -89.35 -36.87
CA ALA A 38 18.05 -89.61 -37.74
C ALA A 38 17.70 -90.21 -39.12
N PHE A 39 16.57 -90.91 -39.25
CA PHE A 39 16.13 -91.57 -40.49
C PHE A 39 15.44 -90.64 -41.50
N ILE A 40 15.13 -89.38 -41.14
CA ILE A 40 14.60 -88.35 -42.05
C ILE A 40 15.60 -88.01 -43.17
N SER A 41 16.89 -88.28 -42.94
CA SER A 41 17.95 -88.16 -43.95
C SER A 41 17.86 -89.18 -45.10
N LYS A 42 17.06 -90.26 -44.94
CA LYS A 42 16.83 -91.31 -45.94
C LYS A 42 15.49 -91.09 -46.66
N PRO A 43 15.39 -91.40 -47.97
CA PRO A 43 14.16 -91.18 -48.74
C PRO A 43 12.96 -91.99 -48.21
N GLU A 44 11.79 -91.33 -48.22
CA GLU A 44 10.52 -91.75 -47.60
C GLU A 44 10.02 -93.16 -47.99
N HIS A 45 10.40 -93.63 -49.19
CA HIS A 45 10.01 -94.94 -49.71
C HIS A 45 10.70 -96.12 -49.01
N VAL A 46 11.81 -95.87 -48.29
CA VAL A 46 12.61 -96.90 -47.59
C VAL A 46 12.19 -97.05 -46.12
N TRP A 47 11.22 -96.25 -45.66
CA TRP A 47 10.83 -96.26 -44.26
C TRP A 47 10.03 -97.50 -43.91
N THR A 48 10.49 -98.19 -42.85
CA THR A 48 9.76 -99.27 -42.20
C THR A 48 8.49 -98.72 -41.53
N ASP A 49 7.44 -99.54 -41.36
CA ASP A 49 6.17 -99.07 -40.76
C ASP A 49 6.34 -98.53 -39.33
N GLU A 50 7.35 -99.02 -38.60
CA GLU A 50 7.76 -98.49 -37.30
C GLU A 50 8.43 -97.11 -37.38
N GLU A 51 9.21 -96.84 -38.42
CA GLU A 51 9.84 -95.53 -38.67
C GLU A 51 8.80 -94.49 -39.10
N LYS A 52 7.81 -94.91 -39.91
CA LYS A 52 6.64 -94.07 -40.23
C LYS A 52 5.82 -93.73 -38.98
N LYS A 53 5.68 -94.65 -38.03
CA LYS A 53 5.01 -94.39 -36.75
C LYS A 53 5.80 -93.40 -35.90
N LYS A 54 7.12 -93.60 -35.76
CA LYS A 54 8.01 -92.68 -35.03
C LYS A 54 8.03 -91.27 -35.62
N PHE A 55 7.94 -91.14 -36.94
CA PHE A 55 7.85 -89.84 -37.62
C PHE A 55 6.53 -89.12 -37.30
N ARG A 56 5.39 -89.83 -37.35
CA ARG A 56 4.08 -89.24 -36.96
C ARG A 56 4.06 -88.79 -35.51
N ASP A 57 4.67 -89.56 -34.61
CA ASP A 57 4.77 -89.19 -33.19
C ASP A 57 5.71 -87.99 -32.99
N TYR A 58 6.78 -87.88 -33.78
CA TYR A 58 7.67 -86.71 -33.80
C TYR A 58 6.96 -85.46 -34.32
N GLU A 59 6.27 -85.53 -35.47
CA GLU A 59 5.51 -84.40 -36.01
C GLU A 59 4.45 -83.91 -35.03
N LYS A 60 3.74 -84.85 -34.38
CA LYS A 60 2.75 -84.52 -33.36
C LYS A 60 3.38 -83.75 -32.19
N LYS A 61 4.51 -84.23 -31.65
CA LYS A 61 5.21 -83.55 -30.55
C LYS A 61 5.78 -82.19 -30.94
N VAL A 62 6.31 -82.04 -32.16
CA VAL A 62 6.79 -80.76 -32.69
C VAL A 62 5.64 -79.76 -32.83
N LYS A 63 4.48 -80.24 -33.29
CA LYS A 63 3.28 -79.42 -33.40
C LYS A 63 2.77 -78.98 -32.03
N GLU A 64 2.65 -79.90 -31.07
CA GLU A 64 2.25 -79.61 -29.69
C GLU A 64 3.20 -78.61 -29.02
N LEU A 65 4.52 -78.78 -29.19
CA LEU A 65 5.52 -77.87 -28.63
C LEU A 65 5.45 -76.47 -29.27
N ASN A 66 5.24 -76.39 -30.59
CA ASN A 66 5.06 -75.09 -31.25
C ASN A 66 3.77 -74.39 -30.82
N GLU A 67 2.68 -75.13 -30.63
CA GLU A 67 1.42 -74.59 -30.08
C GLU A 67 1.62 -74.06 -28.64
N GLU A 68 2.38 -74.77 -27.81
CA GLU A 68 2.71 -74.32 -26.45
C GLU A 68 3.61 -73.07 -26.42
N LYS A 69 4.64 -73.01 -27.29
CA LYS A 69 5.49 -71.83 -27.47
C LYS A 69 4.67 -70.61 -27.91
N GLU A 70 3.75 -70.80 -28.85
CA GLU A 70 2.91 -69.72 -29.37
C GLU A 70 1.89 -69.23 -28.34
N ASN A 71 1.24 -70.14 -27.61
CA ASN A 71 0.37 -69.79 -26.50
C ASN A 71 1.11 -69.00 -25.41
N TYR A 72 2.36 -69.35 -25.12
CA TYR A 72 3.18 -68.62 -24.16
C TYR A 72 3.59 -67.24 -24.70
N ARG A 73 4.01 -67.15 -25.96
CA ARG A 73 4.31 -65.87 -26.63
C ARG A 73 3.12 -64.92 -26.57
N MET A 74 1.94 -65.39 -26.96
CA MET A 74 0.69 -64.62 -26.86
C MET A 74 0.42 -64.16 -25.42
N SER A 75 0.60 -65.03 -24.43
CA SER A 75 0.37 -64.65 -23.03
C SER A 75 1.32 -63.55 -22.53
N LEU A 76 2.57 -63.53 -23.02
CA LEU A 76 3.54 -62.47 -22.72
C LEU A 76 3.20 -61.16 -23.43
N GLU A 77 2.74 -61.23 -24.68
CA GLU A 77 2.28 -60.06 -25.45
C GLU A 77 1.05 -59.43 -24.78
N ASP A 78 0.07 -60.23 -24.37
CA ASP A 78 -1.11 -59.76 -23.62
C ASP A 78 -0.73 -59.13 -22.27
N GLU A 79 0.27 -59.70 -21.57
CA GLU A 79 0.77 -59.13 -20.32
C GLU A 79 1.51 -57.82 -20.54
N LEU A 80 2.33 -57.73 -21.58
CA LEU A 80 3.03 -56.52 -21.96
C LEU A 80 2.04 -55.41 -22.32
N GLU A 81 1.07 -55.68 -23.19
CA GLU A 81 0.05 -54.70 -23.59
C GLU A 81 -0.77 -54.21 -22.39
N ARG A 82 -1.15 -55.12 -21.49
CA ARG A 82 -1.86 -54.79 -20.24
C ARG A 82 -1.01 -53.92 -19.30
N LEU A 83 0.29 -54.20 -19.19
CA LEU A 83 1.21 -53.40 -18.37
C LEU A 83 1.43 -52.02 -18.99
N GLU A 84 1.62 -51.93 -20.31
CA GLU A 84 1.76 -50.65 -21.02
C GLU A 84 0.52 -49.77 -20.86
N ALA A 85 -0.68 -50.35 -21.03
CA ALA A 85 -1.94 -49.64 -20.80
C ALA A 85 -2.06 -49.13 -19.36
N SER A 86 -1.69 -49.96 -18.37
CA SER A 86 -1.70 -49.58 -16.95
C SER A 86 -0.71 -48.44 -16.65
N ILE A 87 0.49 -48.48 -17.22
CA ILE A 87 1.50 -47.42 -17.07
C ILE A 87 0.99 -46.12 -17.70
N GLN A 88 0.39 -46.19 -18.89
CA GLN A 88 -0.15 -45.02 -19.55
C GLN A 88 -1.28 -44.37 -18.73
N GLU A 89 -2.24 -45.18 -18.26
CA GLU A 89 -3.34 -44.69 -17.43
C GLU A 89 -2.84 -44.06 -16.12
N THR A 90 -1.91 -44.71 -15.43
CA THR A 90 -1.35 -44.20 -14.16
C THR A 90 -0.55 -42.91 -14.38
N THR A 91 0.21 -42.82 -15.46
CA THR A 91 0.96 -41.59 -15.83
C THR A 91 0.00 -40.44 -16.11
N GLN A 92 -1.04 -40.69 -16.91
CA GLN A 92 -2.04 -39.67 -17.21
C GLN A 92 -2.78 -39.20 -15.94
N ASN A 93 -3.19 -40.13 -15.08
CA ASN A 93 -3.83 -39.80 -13.80
C ASN A 93 -2.91 -38.97 -12.89
N PHE A 94 -1.61 -39.29 -12.87
CA PHE A 94 -0.62 -38.52 -12.13
C PHE A 94 -0.49 -37.10 -12.68
N ASP A 95 -0.31 -36.94 -13.99
CA ASP A 95 -0.15 -35.64 -14.65
C ASP A 95 -1.39 -34.76 -14.44
N GLU A 96 -2.59 -35.32 -14.56
CA GLU A 96 -3.84 -34.60 -14.26
C GLU A 96 -3.90 -34.14 -12.81
N THR A 97 -3.43 -34.97 -11.88
CA THR A 97 -3.42 -34.63 -10.45
C THR A 97 -2.41 -33.51 -10.17
N VAL A 98 -1.21 -33.59 -10.75
CA VAL A 98 -0.19 -32.55 -10.63
C VAL A 98 -0.67 -31.23 -11.25
N HIS A 99 -1.33 -31.28 -12.39
CA HIS A 99 -1.91 -30.10 -13.03
C HIS A 99 -2.99 -29.46 -12.14
N LYS A 100 -3.93 -30.25 -11.62
CA LYS A 100 -4.96 -29.74 -10.68
C LYS A 100 -4.32 -29.15 -9.41
N LEU A 101 -3.23 -29.73 -8.93
CA LEU A 101 -2.52 -29.24 -7.75
C LEU A 101 -1.77 -27.94 -8.04
N SER A 102 -1.13 -27.80 -9.21
CA SER A 102 -0.44 -26.58 -9.60
C SER A 102 -1.41 -25.41 -9.81
N GLU A 103 -2.57 -25.64 -10.42
CA GLU A 103 -3.64 -24.63 -10.51
C GLU A 103 -4.12 -24.19 -9.13
N LYS A 104 -4.31 -25.12 -8.18
CA LYS A 104 -4.67 -24.80 -6.81
C LYS A 104 -3.58 -24.00 -6.11
N LYS A 105 -2.30 -24.38 -6.29
CA LYS A 105 -1.16 -23.66 -5.73
C LYS A 105 -1.16 -22.20 -6.18
N VAL A 106 -1.24 -21.94 -7.48
CA VAL A 106 -1.24 -20.57 -8.03
C VAL A 106 -2.43 -19.76 -7.49
N LYS A 107 -3.62 -20.35 -7.40
CA LYS A 107 -4.80 -19.68 -6.84
C LYS A 107 -4.62 -19.34 -5.35
N LEU A 108 -4.05 -20.26 -4.57
CA LEU A 108 -3.79 -20.03 -3.14
C LEU A 108 -2.71 -18.96 -2.94
N GLU A 109 -1.59 -19.03 -3.66
CA GLU A 109 -0.54 -18.01 -3.61
C GLU A 109 -1.08 -16.64 -3.98
N MET A 110 -1.90 -16.54 -5.03
CA MET A 110 -2.58 -15.30 -5.40
C MET A 110 -3.41 -14.73 -4.24
N VAL A 111 -4.22 -15.54 -3.56
CA VAL A 111 -5.03 -15.10 -2.42
C VAL A 111 -4.14 -14.69 -1.24
N ILE A 112 -3.07 -15.44 -0.95
CA ILE A 112 -2.10 -15.08 0.08
C ILE A 112 -1.52 -13.71 -0.19
N TYR A 113 -1.00 -13.46 -1.39
CA TYR A 113 -0.44 -12.15 -1.74
C TYR A 113 -1.48 -11.02 -1.70
N GLN A 114 -2.75 -11.30 -2.03
CA GLN A 114 -3.83 -10.32 -1.87
C GLN A 114 -4.05 -9.96 -0.39
N GLU A 115 -4.08 -10.94 0.50
CA GLU A 115 -4.25 -10.69 1.94
C GLU A 115 -3.01 -10.02 2.55
N GLU A 116 -1.81 -10.43 2.16
CA GLU A 116 -0.56 -9.78 2.60
C GLU A 116 -0.54 -8.29 2.20
N LEU A 117 -0.95 -7.97 0.97
CA LEU A 117 -1.05 -6.58 0.52
C LEU A 117 -2.09 -5.80 1.33
N LYS A 118 -3.25 -6.40 1.66
CA LYS A 118 -4.25 -5.77 2.53
C LYS A 118 -3.69 -5.48 3.92
N ILE A 119 -2.95 -6.43 4.50
CA ILE A 119 -2.30 -6.26 5.81
C ILE A 119 -1.32 -5.08 5.73
N VAL A 120 -0.45 -5.03 4.73
CA VAL A 120 0.52 -3.93 4.55
C VAL A 120 -0.19 -2.59 4.41
N ASN A 121 -1.25 -2.51 3.60
CA ASN A 121 -2.04 -1.29 3.43
C ASN A 121 -2.71 -0.84 4.74
N LEU A 122 -3.27 -1.77 5.52
CA LEU A 122 -3.87 -1.46 6.81
C LEU A 122 -2.83 -0.95 7.81
N VAL A 123 -1.66 -1.61 7.88
CA VAL A 123 -0.55 -1.17 8.73
C VAL A 123 -0.10 0.24 8.33
N TYR A 124 0.04 0.51 7.04
CA TYR A 124 0.37 1.84 6.53
C TYR A 124 -0.68 2.89 6.92
N ALA A 125 -1.97 2.59 6.76
CA ALA A 125 -3.05 3.49 7.15
C ALA A 125 -3.05 3.78 8.66
N LEU A 126 -2.80 2.78 9.51
CA LEU A 126 -2.68 2.94 10.96
C LEU A 126 -1.48 3.83 11.34
N MET A 127 -0.32 3.62 10.71
CA MET A 127 0.86 4.46 10.95
C MET A 127 0.60 5.93 10.56
N LEU A 128 -0.07 6.17 9.42
CA LEU A 128 -0.46 7.52 9.02
C LEU A 128 -1.45 8.16 9.99
N ASP A 129 -2.44 7.40 10.48
CA ASP A 129 -3.41 7.91 11.45
C ASP A 129 -2.72 8.29 12.78
N GLU A 130 -1.79 7.45 13.26
CA GLU A 130 -0.99 7.76 14.44
C GLU A 130 -0.11 9.01 14.23
N GLU A 131 0.56 9.15 13.08
CA GLU A 131 1.33 10.35 12.75
C GLU A 131 0.44 11.61 12.75
N LEU A 132 -0.73 11.55 12.12
CA LEU A 132 -1.68 12.67 12.11
C LEU A 132 -2.19 12.99 13.52
N GLY A 133 -2.43 11.97 14.35
CA GLY A 133 -2.81 12.13 15.76
C GLY A 133 -1.72 12.79 16.61
N THR A 134 -0.46 12.40 16.44
CA THR A 134 0.67 13.03 17.15
C THR A 134 0.85 14.50 16.73
N ARG A 135 0.72 14.81 15.44
CA ARG A 135 0.79 16.18 14.91
C ARG A 135 -0.34 17.07 15.43
N GLU A 136 -1.56 16.55 15.49
CA GLU A 136 -2.70 17.26 16.07
C GLU A 136 -2.50 17.54 17.57
N THR A 137 -2.08 16.53 18.32
CA THR A 137 -1.77 16.67 19.75
C THR A 137 -0.66 17.68 19.98
N GLY A 138 0.40 17.65 19.17
CA GLY A 138 1.49 18.62 19.22
C GLY A 138 1.02 20.05 18.96
N LEU A 139 0.15 20.23 17.96
CA LEU A 139 -0.44 21.53 17.63
C LEU A 139 -1.35 22.04 18.76
N HIS A 140 -2.16 21.17 19.36
CA HIS A 140 -3.00 21.50 20.51
C HIS A 140 -2.17 21.90 21.74
N ASN A 141 -1.13 21.12 22.06
CA ASN A 141 -0.22 21.41 23.18
C ASN A 141 0.49 22.76 23.01
N PHE A 142 0.92 23.08 21.79
CA PHE A 142 1.53 24.38 21.49
C PHE A 142 0.57 25.54 21.74
N LEU A 143 -0.69 25.43 21.30
CA LEU A 143 -1.73 26.43 21.54
C LEU A 143 -1.97 26.63 23.05
N MET A 144 -2.16 25.54 23.78
CA MET A 144 -2.41 25.58 25.23
C MET A 144 -1.24 26.23 25.98
N LYS A 145 0.00 25.94 25.58
CA LYS A 145 1.20 26.59 26.13
C LYS A 145 1.18 28.10 25.86
N LYS A 146 0.88 28.53 24.64
CA LYS A 146 0.82 29.97 24.29
C LYS A 146 -0.30 30.71 25.01
N GLN A 147 -1.45 30.08 25.20
CA GLN A 147 -2.54 30.67 25.97
C GLN A 147 -2.18 30.83 27.46
N LYS A 148 -1.48 29.84 28.04
CA LYS A 148 -0.96 29.92 29.42
C LYS A 148 0.09 31.01 29.57
N GLU A 149 1.04 31.12 28.64
CA GLU A 149 2.05 32.19 28.62
C GLU A 149 1.40 33.58 28.60
N LYS A 150 0.36 33.78 27.78
CA LYS A 150 -0.41 35.03 27.71
C LYS A 150 -1.04 35.41 29.06
N VAL A 151 -1.71 34.46 29.72
CA VAL A 151 -2.36 34.70 31.02
C VAL A 151 -1.32 35.01 32.10
N ASN A 152 -0.21 34.26 32.12
CA ASN A 152 0.88 34.48 33.07
C ASN A 152 1.54 35.85 32.89
N MET A 153 1.80 36.27 31.65
CA MET A 153 2.37 37.59 31.36
C MET A 153 1.44 38.72 31.84
N GLY A 154 0.13 38.59 31.60
CA GLY A 154 -0.86 39.57 32.09
C GLY A 154 -0.86 39.68 33.62
N ARG A 155 -0.75 38.56 34.34
CA ARG A 155 -0.65 38.55 35.81
C ARG A 155 0.64 39.19 36.31
N LEU A 156 1.78 38.87 35.70
CA LEU A 156 3.08 39.43 36.07
C LEU A 156 3.12 40.95 35.85
N MET A 157 2.56 41.42 34.75
CA MET A 157 2.47 42.85 34.45
C MET A 157 1.62 43.59 35.50
N LEU A 158 0.47 43.03 35.90
CA LEU A 158 -0.36 43.59 36.96
C LEU A 158 0.37 43.62 38.30
N PHE A 159 1.08 42.53 38.65
CA PHE A 159 1.85 42.43 39.88
C PHE A 159 2.98 43.47 39.94
N LEU A 160 3.79 43.58 38.87
CA LEU A 160 4.90 44.54 38.79
C LEU A 160 4.41 45.98 38.95
N LYS A 161 3.30 46.35 38.29
CA LYS A 161 2.68 47.67 38.42
C LYS A 161 2.32 48.02 39.87
N ILE A 162 1.75 47.08 40.61
CA ILE A 162 1.36 47.29 42.02
C ILE A 162 2.60 47.38 42.91
N THR A 163 3.60 46.51 42.70
CA THR A 163 4.81 46.49 43.53
C THR A 163 5.72 47.70 43.35
N LEU A 164 5.83 48.23 42.13
CA LEU A 164 6.63 49.43 41.85
C LEU A 164 6.03 50.66 42.55
N PHE A 165 4.70 50.81 42.48
CA PHE A 165 4.00 51.88 43.20
C PHE A 165 4.22 51.79 44.72
N ALA A 166 4.03 50.60 45.31
CA ALA A 166 4.22 50.41 46.75
C ALA A 166 5.67 50.70 47.20
N ARG A 167 6.66 50.51 46.32
CA ARG A 167 8.07 50.80 46.60
C ARG A 167 8.40 52.29 46.51
N GLU A 168 7.81 52.99 45.55
CA GLU A 168 8.03 54.42 45.31
C GLU A 168 7.46 55.29 46.45
N PHE A 169 6.39 54.83 47.10
CA PHE A 169 5.72 55.52 48.22
C PHE A 169 5.90 54.80 49.57
N ALA A 170 7.00 54.07 49.76
CA ALA A 170 7.24 53.28 50.97
C ALA A 170 7.29 54.11 52.27
N ASP A 171 7.60 55.40 52.16
CA ASP A 171 7.73 56.34 53.30
C ASP A 171 6.38 56.99 53.68
N VAL A 172 5.29 56.72 52.94
CA VAL A 172 3.95 57.29 53.18
C VAL A 172 3.16 56.40 54.15
N PRO A 173 2.41 56.97 55.13
CA PRO A 173 1.56 56.19 56.02
C PRO A 173 0.51 55.36 55.27
N ALA A 174 0.20 54.16 55.78
CA ALA A 174 -0.66 53.18 55.11
C ALA A 174 -2.05 53.72 54.71
N ASP A 175 -2.65 54.59 55.55
CA ASP A 175 -3.98 55.17 55.30
C ASP A 175 -3.99 56.07 54.05
N PHE A 176 -2.92 56.84 53.83
CA PHE A 176 -2.76 57.68 52.63
C PHE A 176 -2.27 56.88 51.42
N LEU A 177 -1.53 55.78 51.63
CA LEU A 177 -1.03 54.92 50.56
C LEU A 177 -2.18 54.27 49.78
N ASP A 178 -3.22 53.80 50.47
CA ASP A 178 -4.40 53.19 49.83
C ASP A 178 -5.21 54.21 49.02
N GLU A 179 -5.36 55.44 49.53
CA GLU A 179 -6.04 56.55 48.85
C GLU A 179 -5.26 57.00 47.60
N LEU A 180 -3.94 57.16 47.70
CA LEU A 180 -3.06 57.46 46.56
C LEU A 180 -3.04 56.32 45.54
N LEU A 181 -3.09 55.06 45.98
CA LEU A 181 -3.14 53.90 45.10
C LEU A 181 -4.49 53.81 44.34
N GLN A 182 -5.60 54.25 44.95
CA GLN A 182 -6.86 54.39 44.23
C GLN A 182 -6.77 55.49 43.17
N LEU A 183 -6.25 56.67 43.51
CA LEU A 183 -6.04 57.78 42.57
C LEU A 183 -5.06 57.42 41.44
N TYR A 184 -4.05 56.60 41.75
CA TYR A 184 -3.10 56.08 40.77
C TYR A 184 -3.75 55.05 39.86
N ARG A 185 -4.72 54.25 40.34
CA ARG A 185 -5.39 53.20 39.56
C ARG A 185 -6.45 53.71 38.59
N THR A 186 -7.01 54.89 38.83
CA THR A 186 -8.08 55.46 37.99
C THR A 186 -7.64 55.49 36.52
N PRO A 187 -8.24 54.66 35.65
CA PRO A 187 -7.85 54.61 34.25
C PRO A 187 -8.38 55.85 33.53
N MET A 188 -7.49 56.63 32.91
CA MET A 188 -7.85 57.84 32.16
C MET A 188 -8.83 57.59 31.00
N THR A 189 -8.97 56.33 30.59
CA THR A 189 -9.60 55.93 29.33
C THR A 189 -11.11 55.70 29.44
N GLU A 190 -11.68 55.53 30.64
CA GLU A 190 -13.11 55.22 30.81
C GLU A 190 -14.03 56.44 30.61
N THR A 191 -13.54 57.67 30.77
CA THR A 191 -14.37 58.89 30.66
C THR A 191 -14.28 59.60 29.31
N VAL A 192 -13.39 59.22 28.38
CA VAL A 192 -13.14 60.00 27.14
C VAL A 192 -13.24 59.18 25.84
N LEU A 193 -13.33 57.85 25.87
CA LEU A 193 -13.33 57.02 24.63
C LEU A 193 -14.50 56.02 24.52
N ASP A 194 -15.69 56.37 25.03
CA ASP A 194 -16.89 55.52 24.89
C ASP A 194 -17.59 55.64 23.51
N THR A 195 -16.88 56.12 22.48
CA THR A 195 -17.38 56.16 21.10
C THR A 195 -16.36 55.61 20.11
N ALA A 196 -15.91 54.37 20.28
CA ALA A 196 -15.11 53.70 19.25
C ALA A 196 -15.47 52.21 19.12
N ASN A 197 -16.36 51.94 18.17
CA ASN A 197 -16.63 50.64 17.59
C ASN A 197 -15.32 49.89 17.25
N PRO A 198 -15.12 48.64 17.70
CA PRO A 198 -13.92 47.84 17.41
C PRO A 198 -13.74 47.45 15.93
N TYR A 199 -14.67 47.86 15.05
CA TYR A 199 -14.61 47.73 13.59
C TYR A 199 -14.54 49.08 12.84
N GLY A 200 -14.42 50.20 13.55
CA GLY A 200 -14.30 51.53 12.93
C GLY A 200 -12.90 51.75 12.37
N LYS A 201 -12.79 52.03 11.06
CA LYS A 201 -11.59 52.58 10.42
C LYS A 201 -10.99 53.71 11.28
N CYS A 202 -9.76 53.53 11.75
CA CYS A 202 -8.98 54.64 12.29
C CYS A 202 -7.64 54.71 11.53
N LEU A 203 -7.69 55.36 10.38
CA LEU A 203 -6.57 56.13 9.85
C LEU A 203 -6.98 57.60 10.10
N GLY A 204 -6.66 58.12 11.28
CA GLY A 204 -6.83 59.52 11.62
C GLY A 204 -5.68 60.35 11.07
N SER A 205 -5.97 61.57 10.61
CA SER A 205 -5.00 62.54 10.11
C SER A 205 -4.02 62.94 11.21
N ALA A 206 -2.84 63.46 10.86
CA ALA A 206 -1.86 64.01 11.81
C ALA A 206 -2.41 65.19 12.63
N GLU A 207 -3.51 65.82 12.20
CA GLU A 207 -4.21 66.87 12.94
C GLU A 207 -5.09 66.32 14.08
N ASP A 208 -5.78 65.19 13.86
CA ASP A 208 -6.64 64.57 14.88
C ASP A 208 -5.85 64.09 16.12
N ASN A 209 -4.61 63.64 15.91
CA ASN A 209 -3.71 63.22 17.00
C ASN A 209 -3.19 64.39 17.84
N LYS A 210 -3.03 65.59 17.25
CA LYS A 210 -2.60 66.78 18.00
C LYS A 210 -3.71 67.27 18.93
N ASP A 211 -4.94 67.29 18.44
CA ASP A 211 -6.10 67.70 19.24
C ASP A 211 -6.34 66.72 20.41
N ALA A 212 -6.18 65.41 20.17
CA ALA A 212 -6.26 64.39 21.22
C ALA A 212 -5.18 64.55 22.31
N LEU A 213 -3.92 64.80 21.93
CA LEU A 213 -2.84 65.07 22.89
C LEU A 213 -3.10 66.33 23.72
N THR A 214 -3.64 67.38 23.08
CA THR A 214 -3.92 68.65 23.77
C THR A 214 -5.05 68.50 24.80
N LEU A 215 -6.07 67.69 24.48
CA LEU A 215 -7.16 67.35 25.42
C LEU A 215 -6.65 66.48 26.59
N LEU A 216 -5.78 65.52 26.30
CA LEU A 216 -5.18 64.65 27.30
C LEU A 216 -4.34 65.45 28.30
N MET A 217 -3.50 66.38 27.83
CA MET A 217 -2.67 67.23 28.68
C MET A 217 -3.51 68.10 29.61
N LYS A 218 -4.62 68.69 29.12
CA LYS A 218 -5.54 69.49 29.96
C LYS A 218 -6.18 68.66 31.07
N ALA A 219 -6.57 67.43 30.76
CA ALA A 219 -7.19 66.54 31.73
C ALA A 219 -6.17 66.04 32.79
N MET A 220 -4.88 65.94 32.45
CA MET A 220 -3.82 65.73 33.45
C MET A 220 -3.66 66.91 34.40
N ASP A 221 -3.71 68.13 33.87
CA ASP A 221 -3.59 69.35 34.68
C ASP A 221 -4.77 69.50 35.66
N GLU A 222 -5.98 69.12 35.24
CA GLU A 222 -7.16 69.06 36.13
C GLU A 222 -7.01 68.00 37.22
N LEU A 223 -6.52 66.82 36.88
CA LEU A 223 -6.30 65.73 37.84
C LEU A 223 -5.19 66.04 38.85
N ASP A 224 -4.15 66.76 38.44
CA ASP A 224 -3.04 67.22 39.30
C ASP A 224 -3.41 68.43 40.17
N SER A 225 -4.63 68.98 40.01
CA SER A 225 -5.13 70.09 40.82
C SER A 225 -5.05 69.77 42.32
N PRO A 226 -4.64 70.74 43.17
CA PRO A 226 -4.57 70.56 44.62
C PRO A 226 -5.95 70.28 45.25
N GLU A 227 -7.04 70.48 44.52
CA GLU A 227 -8.41 70.12 44.95
C GLU A 227 -8.60 68.60 45.13
N HIS A 228 -7.79 67.79 44.44
CA HIS A 228 -7.83 66.33 44.52
C HIS A 228 -6.86 65.74 45.57
N MET A 229 -6.15 66.60 46.30
CA MET A 229 -5.15 66.20 47.29
C MET A 229 -5.83 65.69 48.59
N PRO A 230 -5.42 64.53 49.14
CA PRO A 230 -5.94 64.05 50.42
C PRO A 230 -5.72 65.02 51.57
N ASN A 231 -6.74 65.16 52.43
CA ASN A 231 -6.70 66.07 53.57
C ASN A 231 -5.61 65.68 54.57
N GLY A 232 -4.60 66.53 54.76
CA GLY A 232 -3.51 66.31 55.71
C GLY A 232 -2.25 65.67 55.11
N LEU A 233 -2.21 65.43 53.80
CA LEU A 233 -0.99 65.05 53.08
C LEU A 233 -0.04 66.28 52.96
N ASP A 234 1.26 66.04 52.87
CA ASP A 234 2.24 67.10 52.60
C ASP A 234 2.28 67.47 51.11
N LEU A 235 2.45 68.77 50.81
CA LEU A 235 2.47 69.28 49.44
C LEU A 235 3.62 68.69 48.62
N SER A 236 4.78 68.42 49.25
CA SER A 236 5.92 67.82 48.56
C SER A 236 5.65 66.37 48.12
N ILE A 237 4.89 65.61 48.92
CA ILE A 237 4.49 64.23 48.60
C ILE A 237 3.46 64.25 47.45
N TRP A 238 2.56 65.23 47.44
CA TRP A 238 1.59 65.41 46.36
C TRP A 238 2.26 65.77 45.02
N GLU A 239 3.21 66.71 45.02
CA GLU A 239 3.98 67.06 43.82
C GLU A 239 4.76 65.86 43.27
N HIS A 240 5.36 65.05 44.16
CA HIS A 240 6.02 63.80 43.78
C HIS A 240 5.04 62.78 43.20
N PHE A 241 3.84 62.65 43.77
CA PHE A 241 2.77 61.80 43.26
C PHE A 241 2.28 62.22 41.86
N CYS A 242 2.08 63.52 41.63
CA CYS A 242 1.72 64.05 40.33
C CYS A 242 2.79 63.69 39.28
N LEU A 243 4.07 63.90 39.59
CA LEU A 243 5.18 63.50 38.72
C LEU A 243 5.21 61.99 38.44
N ALA A 244 5.03 61.16 39.48
CA ALA A 244 4.97 59.71 39.32
C ALA A 244 3.78 59.28 38.45
N ARG A 245 2.61 59.93 38.58
CA ARG A 245 1.43 59.71 37.74
C ARG A 245 1.67 60.13 36.28
N ARG A 246 2.36 61.25 36.03
CA ARG A 246 2.73 61.68 34.67
C ARG A 246 3.70 60.69 34.01
N ASN A 247 4.76 60.31 34.73
CA ASN A 247 5.72 59.31 34.26
C ASN A 247 5.07 57.95 34.01
N LYS A 248 4.13 57.54 34.87
CA LYS A 248 3.31 56.35 34.65
C LYS A 248 2.56 56.46 33.33
N MET A 249 1.88 57.57 33.07
CA MET A 249 1.09 57.75 31.86
C MET A 249 1.95 57.66 30.59
N GLU A 250 3.11 58.31 30.55
CA GLU A 250 4.06 58.19 29.44
C GLU A 250 4.56 56.74 29.27
N SER A 251 4.88 56.07 30.38
CA SER A 251 5.29 54.65 30.35
C SER A 251 4.14 53.73 29.92
N GLU A 252 2.89 54.05 30.23
CA GLU A 252 1.72 53.27 29.83
C GLU A 252 1.37 53.45 28.36
N ASP A 253 1.57 54.64 27.79
CA ASP A 253 1.41 54.88 26.35
C ASP A 253 2.38 54.03 25.52
N THR A 254 3.66 54.00 25.91
CA THR A 254 4.65 53.12 25.26
C THR A 254 4.32 51.63 25.43
N LEU A 255 3.80 51.22 26.61
CA LEU A 255 3.35 49.85 26.85
C LEU A 255 2.07 49.52 26.05
N LEU A 256 1.19 50.48 25.79
CA LEU A 256 0.01 50.32 24.95
C LEU A 256 0.42 50.04 23.50
N ASP A 257 1.42 50.74 22.98
CA ASP A 257 1.95 50.47 21.63
C ASP A 257 2.60 49.08 21.53
N ILE A 258 3.37 48.66 22.53
CA ILE A 258 3.91 47.30 22.60
C ILE A 258 2.76 46.27 22.69
N SER A 259 1.72 46.55 23.47
CA SER A 259 0.53 45.70 23.59
C SER A 259 -0.24 45.59 22.27
N ARG A 260 -0.38 46.69 21.51
CA ARG A 260 -0.98 46.71 20.17
C ARG A 260 -0.20 45.79 19.22
N ILE A 261 1.13 45.90 19.19
CA ILE A 261 2.01 45.02 18.39
C ILE A 261 1.86 43.56 18.82
N TYR A 262 1.84 43.30 20.14
CA TYR A 262 1.66 41.95 20.68
C TYR A 262 0.30 41.34 20.30
N ILE A 263 -0.78 42.12 20.31
CA ILE A 263 -2.10 41.70 19.86
C ILE A 263 -2.09 41.33 18.36
N ILE A 264 -1.41 42.12 17.53
CA ILE A 264 -1.26 41.83 16.10
C ILE A 264 -0.50 40.53 15.90
N LEU A 265 0.61 40.32 16.61
CA LEU A 265 1.40 39.10 16.55
C LEU A 265 0.60 37.87 17.01
N LEU A 266 -0.18 37.97 18.09
CA LEU A 266 -1.06 36.90 18.54
C LEU A 266 -2.14 36.57 17.50
N LYS A 267 -2.73 37.59 16.86
CA LYS A 267 -3.70 37.37 15.78
C LYS A 267 -3.06 36.65 14.59
N ALA A 268 -1.87 37.06 14.18
CA ALA A 268 -1.12 36.39 13.11
C ALA A 268 -0.81 34.92 13.46
N LEU A 269 -0.39 34.64 14.69
CA LEU A 269 -0.14 33.28 15.17
C LEU A 269 -1.41 32.42 15.19
N ASN A 270 -2.55 32.99 15.59
CA ASN A 270 -3.85 32.31 15.51
C ASN A 270 -4.25 31.98 14.06
N ILE A 271 -3.99 32.87 13.10
CA ILE A 271 -4.26 32.62 11.67
C ILE A 271 -3.41 31.44 11.19
N VAL A 272 -2.11 31.42 11.52
CA VAL A 272 -1.21 30.30 11.18
C VAL A 272 -1.71 29.00 11.81
N PHE A 273 -2.14 29.03 13.07
CA PHE A 273 -2.71 27.86 13.74
C PHE A 273 -3.96 27.33 13.02
N ILE A 274 -4.91 28.22 12.67
CA ILE A 274 -6.14 27.85 11.95
C ILE A 274 -5.77 27.20 10.62
N PHE A 275 -4.80 27.76 9.90
CA PHE A 275 -4.31 27.20 8.64
C PHE A 275 -3.70 25.80 8.82
N CYS A 276 -2.82 25.62 9.80
CA CYS A 276 -2.23 24.31 10.13
C CYS A 276 -3.29 23.28 10.53
N HIS A 277 -4.27 23.69 11.34
CA HIS A 277 -5.38 22.84 11.76
C HIS A 277 -6.27 22.46 10.57
N PHE A 278 -6.59 23.40 9.69
CA PHE A 278 -7.35 23.14 8.47
C PHE A 278 -6.65 22.13 7.57
N ARG A 279 -5.34 22.32 7.34
CA ARG A 279 -4.53 21.36 6.56
C ARG A 279 -4.52 19.97 7.18
N LEU A 280 -4.31 19.85 8.50
CA LEU A 280 -4.36 18.56 9.19
C LEU A 280 -5.72 17.88 9.06
N ARG A 281 -6.81 18.66 9.14
CA ARG A 281 -8.17 18.15 8.95
C ARG A 281 -8.39 17.64 7.52
N GLU A 282 -7.89 18.36 6.53
CA GLU A 282 -7.95 17.95 5.12
C GLU A 282 -7.22 16.62 4.90
N GLU A 283 -6.00 16.48 5.43
CA GLU A 283 -5.22 15.23 5.33
C GLU A 283 -5.92 14.06 6.03
N LYS A 284 -6.51 14.27 7.21
CA LYS A 284 -7.35 13.26 7.88
C LYS A 284 -8.56 12.86 7.04
N MET A 285 -9.25 13.83 6.44
CA MET A 285 -10.39 13.56 5.56
C MET A 285 -9.96 12.76 4.33
N LYS A 286 -8.83 13.09 3.70
CA LYS A 286 -8.27 12.31 2.59
C LYS A 286 -8.01 10.87 3.01
N LEU A 287 -7.37 10.65 4.16
CA LEU A 287 -7.11 9.29 4.67
C LEU A 287 -8.39 8.49 4.91
N GLN A 288 -9.45 9.14 5.41
CA GLN A 288 -10.73 8.48 5.71
C GLN A 288 -11.60 8.21 4.47
N LEU A 289 -11.51 9.07 3.46
CA LEU A 289 -12.37 9.00 2.27
C LEU A 289 -11.71 8.31 1.08
N ASN A 290 -10.37 8.36 0.97
CA ASN A 290 -9.65 7.70 -0.12
C ASN A 290 -9.51 6.22 0.18
N LEU A 291 -10.46 5.44 -0.34
CA LEU A 291 -10.45 3.99 -0.23
C LEU A 291 -9.46 3.39 -1.24
N THR A 292 -8.52 2.59 -0.74
CA THR A 292 -7.68 1.74 -1.59
C THR A 292 -8.49 0.54 -2.06
N ILE A 293 -8.61 0.38 -3.38
CA ILE A 293 -9.32 -0.75 -4.00
C ILE A 293 -8.31 -1.57 -4.79
N GLN A 294 -8.30 -2.88 -4.55
CA GLN A 294 -7.47 -3.81 -5.29
C GLN A 294 -8.23 -4.36 -6.49
N PHE A 295 -7.61 -4.29 -7.66
CA PHE A 295 -8.12 -4.90 -8.88
C PHE A 295 -7.29 -6.13 -9.24
N LEU A 296 -7.98 -7.21 -9.61
CA LEU A 296 -7.36 -8.37 -10.23
C LEU A 296 -7.41 -8.19 -11.75
N LEU A 297 -6.26 -7.95 -12.35
CA LEU A 297 -6.12 -7.81 -13.80
C LEU A 297 -5.49 -9.09 -14.37
N LYS A 298 -6.02 -9.58 -15.49
CA LYS A 298 -5.39 -10.70 -16.22
C LYS A 298 -4.21 -10.17 -17.02
N GLN A 299 -3.20 -11.01 -17.20
CA GLN A 299 -2.07 -10.71 -18.09
C GLN A 299 -2.58 -10.34 -19.49
N GLY A 300 -2.06 -9.26 -20.05
CA GLY A 300 -2.51 -8.68 -21.32
C GLY A 300 -3.63 -7.62 -21.22
N GLN A 301 -4.09 -7.29 -20.00
CA GLN A 301 -5.00 -6.15 -19.76
C GLN A 301 -4.27 -4.88 -19.26
N VAL A 302 -2.95 -4.94 -19.09
CA VAL A 302 -2.10 -3.83 -18.69
C VAL A 302 -1.22 -3.48 -19.89
N GLU A 303 -1.40 -2.29 -20.46
CA GLU A 303 -0.66 -1.82 -21.64
C GLU A 303 0.64 -1.07 -21.28
N LEU A 304 0.99 -1.02 -19.99
CA LEU A 304 2.22 -0.37 -19.51
C LEU A 304 3.45 -1.28 -19.72
N GLU A 305 4.61 -0.66 -19.88
CA GLU A 305 5.88 -1.39 -19.96
C GLU A 305 6.08 -2.22 -18.68
N ASN A 306 6.43 -3.48 -18.88
CA ASN A 306 6.54 -4.45 -17.78
C ASN A 306 7.93 -4.29 -17.13
N THR A 307 8.09 -3.26 -16.28
CA THR A 307 9.25 -3.13 -15.39
C THR A 307 9.11 -4.09 -14.20
N GLU A 308 10.22 -4.45 -13.54
CA GLU A 308 10.21 -5.32 -12.34
C GLU A 308 9.29 -4.76 -11.24
N ILE A 309 9.18 -3.43 -11.16
CA ILE A 309 8.20 -2.70 -10.35
C ILE A 309 7.48 -1.72 -11.29
N PRO A 310 6.23 -2.02 -11.68
CA PRO A 310 5.47 -1.14 -12.54
C PRO A 310 5.01 0.12 -11.78
N GLU A 311 5.31 1.29 -12.35
CA GLU A 311 4.90 2.59 -11.82
C GLU A 311 3.55 3.01 -12.43
N TYR A 312 2.55 3.22 -11.57
CA TYR A 312 1.18 3.57 -11.97
C TYR A 312 0.79 5.01 -11.62
N SER A 313 1.75 5.86 -11.26
CA SER A 313 1.53 7.24 -10.82
C SER A 313 0.71 8.05 -11.84
N ASP A 314 1.00 7.86 -13.13
CA ASP A 314 0.31 8.51 -14.26
C ASP A 314 -0.67 7.57 -14.98
N ALA A 315 -1.00 6.42 -14.38
CA ALA A 315 -1.87 5.43 -15.01
C ALA A 315 -3.36 5.78 -14.80
N ILE A 316 -4.15 5.56 -15.86
CA ILE A 316 -5.60 5.77 -15.85
C ILE A 316 -6.28 4.43 -16.08
N LEU A 317 -7.24 4.09 -15.21
CA LEU A 317 -8.08 2.90 -15.40
C LEU A 317 -9.19 3.21 -16.41
N ILE A 318 -9.14 2.57 -17.58
CA ILE A 318 -10.13 2.71 -18.64
C ILE A 318 -10.90 1.41 -18.79
N ASN A 319 -12.22 1.50 -18.93
CA ASN A 319 -13.04 0.31 -19.20
C ASN A 319 -12.73 -0.25 -20.60
N LYS A 320 -12.47 -1.56 -20.69
CA LYS A 320 -12.16 -2.26 -21.95
C LYS A 320 -13.22 -2.02 -23.04
N SER A 321 -14.50 -1.89 -22.69
CA SER A 321 -15.58 -1.67 -23.65
C SER A 321 -15.39 -0.38 -24.45
N VAL A 322 -14.88 0.67 -23.80
CA VAL A 322 -14.61 1.97 -24.42
C VAL A 322 -13.48 1.82 -25.45
N ILE A 323 -12.41 1.09 -25.10
CA ILE A 323 -11.29 0.83 -26.00
C ILE A 323 -11.74 -0.02 -27.20
N GLU A 324 -12.51 -1.07 -26.95
CA GLU A 324 -13.04 -1.93 -28.02
C GLU A 324 -13.99 -1.17 -28.96
N GLU A 325 -14.82 -0.27 -28.43
CA GLU A 325 -15.70 0.57 -29.23
C GLU A 325 -14.92 1.56 -30.09
N LEU A 326 -13.93 2.23 -29.51
CA LEU A 326 -13.02 3.11 -30.25
C LEU A 326 -12.30 2.35 -31.36
N ASN A 327 -11.77 1.16 -31.07
CA ASN A 327 -11.11 0.31 -32.06
C ASN A 327 -12.05 -0.11 -33.19
N ARG A 328 -13.32 -0.45 -32.89
CA ARG A 328 -14.35 -0.73 -33.90
C ARG A 328 -14.60 0.49 -34.78
N ASN A 329 -14.74 1.68 -34.18
CA ASN A 329 -14.99 2.93 -34.91
C ASN A 329 -13.81 3.30 -35.82
N ILE A 330 -12.57 3.13 -35.35
CA ILE A 330 -11.35 3.35 -36.15
C ILE A 330 -11.33 2.41 -37.36
N MET A 331 -11.64 1.12 -37.16
CA MET A 331 -11.70 0.15 -38.26
C MET A 331 -12.76 0.54 -39.30
N VAL A 332 -13.94 0.98 -38.86
CA VAL A 332 -15.00 1.47 -39.76
C VAL A 332 -14.53 2.68 -40.56
N ILE A 333 -13.91 3.67 -39.92
CA ILE A 333 -13.37 4.87 -40.58
C ILE A 333 -12.30 4.48 -41.59
N TYR A 334 -11.37 3.59 -41.23
CA TYR A 334 -10.31 3.13 -42.12
C TYR A 334 -10.86 2.39 -43.34
N ILE A 335 -11.88 1.55 -43.15
CA ILE A 335 -12.58 0.87 -44.25
C ILE A 335 -13.27 1.89 -45.17
N ILE A 336 -13.94 2.89 -44.61
CA ILE A 336 -14.60 3.97 -45.37
C ILE A 336 -13.56 4.76 -46.16
N GLN A 337 -12.45 5.17 -45.55
CA GLN A 337 -11.37 5.89 -46.22
C GLN A 337 -10.74 5.07 -47.34
N ARG A 338 -10.52 3.76 -47.13
CA ARG A 338 -10.00 2.85 -48.15
C ARG A 338 -10.99 2.69 -49.32
N LYS A 339 -12.29 2.53 -49.04
CA LYS A 339 -13.35 2.51 -50.06
C LYS A 339 -13.41 3.82 -50.84
N PHE A 340 -13.30 4.97 -50.16
CA PHE A 340 -13.30 6.28 -50.81
C PHE A 340 -12.06 6.48 -51.69
N LYS A 341 -10.88 6.01 -51.27
CA LYS A 341 -9.64 6.03 -52.07
C LYS A 341 -9.77 5.16 -53.31
N LEU A 342 -10.34 3.96 -53.20
CA LEU A 342 -10.60 3.07 -54.33
C LEU A 342 -11.65 3.66 -55.29
N PHE A 343 -12.72 4.25 -54.76
CA PHE A 343 -13.74 4.93 -55.56
C PHE A 343 -13.13 6.11 -56.33
N LYS A 344 -12.28 6.90 -55.68
CA LYS A 344 -11.55 8.01 -56.30
C LYS A 344 -10.62 7.51 -57.41
N GLN A 345 -9.87 6.42 -57.20
CA GLN A 345 -9.04 5.78 -58.24
C GLN A 345 -9.87 5.28 -59.43
N MET A 346 -11.02 4.65 -59.19
CA MET A 346 -11.92 4.23 -60.27
C MET A 346 -12.50 5.43 -61.05
N TYR A 347 -12.80 6.53 -60.35
CA TYR A 347 -13.30 7.75 -60.99
C TYR A 347 -12.23 8.37 -61.91
N TYR A 348 -10.97 8.46 -61.45
CA TYR A 348 -9.88 8.99 -62.27
C TYR A 348 -9.51 8.08 -63.45
N CYS A 349 -9.51 6.75 -63.26
CA CYS A 349 -9.34 5.80 -64.38
C CYS A 349 -10.44 5.91 -65.43
N ASN A 350 -11.69 6.15 -65.03
CA ASN A 350 -12.80 6.33 -65.97
C ASN A 350 -12.79 7.68 -66.68
N THR A 351 -12.26 8.76 -66.06
CA THR A 351 -12.12 10.06 -66.75
C THR A 351 -10.98 10.09 -67.75
N ASP A 352 -9.89 9.34 -67.52
CA ASP A 352 -8.78 9.26 -68.47
C ASP A 352 -9.12 8.40 -69.70
N CYS A 353 -10.07 7.46 -69.61
CA CYS A 353 -10.56 6.69 -70.76
C CYS A 353 -11.56 7.45 -71.66
N PHE A 354 -12.02 8.65 -71.28
CA PHE A 354 -12.97 9.45 -72.07
C PHE A 354 -12.34 10.64 -72.81
N LEU A 355 -11.00 10.80 -72.75
CA LEU A 355 -10.27 11.86 -73.46
C LEU A 355 -9.47 11.38 -74.68
N ASP A 356 -9.47 10.08 -74.98
CA ASP A 356 -8.85 9.49 -76.19
C ASP A 356 -9.91 8.97 -77.19
N VAL A 357 -10.83 9.84 -77.64
CA VAL A 357 -11.64 9.63 -78.86
C VAL A 357 -11.61 10.87 -79.74
#